data_AF-A0AAX4FGL4-F1
#
_entry.id   AF-A0AAX4FGL4-F1
#
_cell.length_a   1.000
_cell.length_b   1.000
_cell.length_c   1.000
_cell.angle_alpha   90.00
_cell.angle_beta   90.00
_cell.angle_gamma   90.00
#
_symmetry.space_group_name_H-M   'P 1'
#
loop_
_entity.id
_entity.type
_entity.pdbx_description
1 polymer ?
#
loop_
_entity_poly.entity_id
_entity_poly.type
_entity_poly.pdbx_seq_one_letter_code
_entity_poly.pdbx_strand_id
1 'polypeptide(L)'
;MIERFQGDEGRRRLVATLTEHRLVANRQELAERLVAVGELMEAPAGTTFINQGDQTSEVFFIIAGKVEVRVNGKVVANRFPGDTVGEMAAIEPSQPRAASVIPVEDTVLIKVSEAEFSAAAEQFPDVWRRIAAALARRLAERNHLVTAQRERVRVFIMSSVEALPIVDLLIKQFAHDPFLAVAWKNGVFRASQYTLDELEAELDDSDFAVAVAHGDDILITRDDEWPTIRDNVILEFGLFMGRLGRRRAFLMEPRDVDLKLPSDLAGLTTIPYRYVKGKDAEHYIAPACARLRELILAAGPKD
;
A
#
# COMPACT_ATOMS: atom_id res chain seq x y z
N MET A 1 -15.67 -2.42 -33.85
CA MET A 1 -15.27 -1.08 -33.33
C MET A 1 -14.24 -0.40 -34.23
N ILE A 2 -13.35 -1.17 -34.85
CA ILE A 2 -12.27 -0.71 -35.74
C ILE A 2 -12.72 0.10 -36.97
N GLU A 3 -13.90 -0.18 -37.52
CA GLU A 3 -14.44 0.46 -38.74
C GLU A 3 -14.47 2.00 -38.65
N ARG A 4 -14.61 2.56 -37.44
CA ARG A 4 -14.60 4.02 -37.20
C ARG A 4 -13.27 4.69 -37.58
N PHE A 5 -12.19 3.91 -37.62
CA PHE A 5 -10.81 4.34 -37.88
C PHE A 5 -10.30 3.89 -39.26
N GLN A 6 -11.15 3.25 -40.08
CA GLN A 6 -10.82 2.82 -41.45
C GLN A 6 -11.29 3.84 -42.50
N GLY A 7 -10.69 3.79 -43.69
CA GLY A 7 -10.93 4.75 -44.78
C GLY A 7 -10.33 6.14 -44.52
N ASP A 8 -10.54 7.08 -45.44
CA ASP A 8 -9.90 8.41 -45.38
C ASP A 8 -10.35 9.25 -44.17
N GLU A 9 -11.63 9.18 -43.81
CA GLU A 9 -12.15 9.87 -42.62
C GLU A 9 -11.70 9.16 -41.33
N GLY A 10 -11.68 7.83 -41.32
CA GLY A 10 -11.19 7.06 -40.18
C GLY A 10 -9.70 7.27 -39.92
N ARG A 11 -8.89 7.36 -40.98
CA ARG A 11 -7.46 7.69 -40.88
C ARG A 11 -7.24 9.07 -40.24
N ARG A 12 -8.04 10.08 -40.61
CA ARG A 12 -8.00 11.41 -39.97
C ARG A 12 -8.34 11.33 -38.48
N ARG A 13 -9.37 10.57 -38.09
CA ARG A 13 -9.71 10.32 -36.68
C ARG A 13 -8.57 9.62 -35.93
N LEU A 14 -7.95 8.62 -36.56
CA LEU A 14 -6.86 7.84 -35.97
C LEU A 14 -5.62 8.71 -35.69
N VAL A 15 -5.23 9.55 -36.65
CA VAL A 15 -4.13 10.52 -36.47
C VAL A 15 -4.46 11.51 -35.35
N ALA A 16 -5.69 12.03 -35.30
CA ALA A 16 -6.12 12.92 -34.22
C ALA A 16 -6.04 12.24 -32.85
N THR A 17 -6.57 11.02 -32.70
CA THR A 17 -6.47 10.24 -31.45
C THR A 17 -5.02 9.98 -31.05
N LEU A 18 -4.15 9.59 -31.99
CA LEU A 18 -2.74 9.38 -31.70
C LEU A 18 -2.00 10.67 -31.37
N THR A 19 -2.41 11.81 -31.91
CA THR A 19 -1.78 13.09 -31.60
C THR A 19 -1.92 13.42 -30.11
N GLU A 20 -3.08 13.14 -29.51
CA GLU A 20 -3.34 13.34 -28.07
C GLU A 20 -2.71 12.25 -27.17
N HIS A 21 -2.18 11.18 -27.76
CA HIS A 21 -1.58 10.06 -27.03
C HIS A 21 -0.39 10.53 -26.17
N ARG A 22 -0.26 10.03 -24.93
CA ARG A 22 0.75 10.50 -23.95
C ARG A 22 2.20 10.48 -24.45
N LEU A 23 2.54 9.44 -25.20
CA LEU A 23 3.85 9.26 -25.82
C LEU A 23 4.10 10.21 -27.01
N VAL A 24 3.06 10.51 -27.79
CA VAL A 24 3.15 11.35 -29.00
C VAL A 24 3.09 12.84 -28.63
N ALA A 25 2.25 13.18 -27.66
CA ALA A 25 2.19 14.46 -26.97
C ALA A 25 2.03 15.67 -27.89
N ASN A 26 0.94 15.67 -28.66
CA ASN A 26 0.53 16.71 -29.61
C ASN A 26 1.47 16.88 -30.81
N ARG A 27 2.30 15.88 -31.12
CA ARG A 27 3.11 15.88 -32.35
C ARG A 27 2.40 15.20 -33.49
N GLN A 28 1.81 16.03 -34.35
CA GLN A 28 1.09 15.54 -35.51
C GLN A 28 1.99 14.72 -36.46
N GLU A 29 3.23 15.16 -36.74
CA GLU A 29 4.15 14.44 -37.62
C GLU A 29 4.48 13.02 -37.11
N LEU A 30 4.69 12.88 -35.79
CA LEU A 30 4.92 11.58 -35.16
C LEU A 30 3.66 10.71 -35.23
N ALA A 31 2.48 11.27 -34.96
CA ALA A 31 1.21 10.55 -35.10
C ALA A 31 1.01 10.04 -36.52
N GLU A 32 1.21 10.90 -37.53
CA GLU A 32 1.10 10.54 -38.95
C GLU A 32 2.07 9.45 -39.34
N ARG A 33 3.32 9.52 -38.86
CA ARG A 33 4.32 8.49 -39.09
C ARG A 33 3.91 7.16 -38.46
N LEU A 34 3.50 7.14 -37.20
CA LEU A 34 3.05 5.92 -36.50
C LEU A 34 1.81 5.30 -37.18
N VAL A 35 0.88 6.11 -37.68
CA VAL A 35 -0.26 5.62 -38.49
C VAL A 35 0.16 5.09 -39.85
N ALA A 36 1.21 5.64 -40.45
CA ALA A 36 1.71 5.18 -41.75
C ALA A 36 2.45 3.84 -41.67
N VAL A 37 3.21 3.61 -40.61
CA VAL A 37 4.03 2.40 -40.43
C VAL A 37 3.37 1.33 -39.56
N GLY A 38 2.33 1.70 -38.81
CA GLY A 38 1.62 0.82 -37.89
C GLY A 38 0.45 0.08 -38.52
N GLU A 39 0.17 -1.11 -38.00
CA GLU A 39 -0.98 -1.93 -38.35
C GLU A 39 -2.15 -1.64 -37.38
N LEU A 40 -3.28 -1.16 -37.91
CA LEU A 40 -4.50 -1.01 -37.13
C LEU A 40 -5.19 -2.37 -36.98
N MET A 41 -5.42 -2.81 -35.74
CA MET A 41 -6.06 -4.09 -35.45
C MET A 41 -7.07 -4.01 -34.30
N GLU A 42 -7.96 -4.99 -34.25
CA GLU A 42 -8.96 -5.17 -33.20
C GLU A 42 -8.61 -6.42 -32.40
N ALA A 43 -8.63 -6.30 -31.07
CA ALA A 43 -8.37 -7.37 -30.13
C ALA A 43 -9.66 -7.64 -29.32
N PRO A 44 -10.33 -8.79 -29.53
CA PRO A 44 -11.56 -9.12 -28.81
C PRO A 44 -11.33 -9.29 -27.31
N ALA A 45 -12.37 -9.02 -26.53
CA ALA A 45 -12.37 -9.24 -25.08
C ALA A 45 -11.87 -10.66 -24.72
N GLY A 46 -10.95 -10.75 -23.75
CA GLY A 46 -10.35 -11.99 -23.27
C GLY A 46 -9.24 -12.58 -24.14
N THR A 47 -8.93 -11.99 -25.31
CA THR A 47 -7.91 -12.54 -26.22
C THR A 47 -6.54 -11.92 -25.95
N THR A 48 -5.64 -12.68 -25.34
CA THR A 48 -4.25 -12.24 -25.09
C THR A 48 -3.52 -11.95 -26.40
N PHE A 49 -3.00 -10.73 -26.56
CA PHE A 49 -2.20 -10.34 -27.74
C PHE A 49 -0.71 -10.12 -27.43
N ILE A 50 -0.35 -10.11 -26.15
CA ILE A 50 1.04 -10.22 -25.67
C ILE A 50 1.04 -11.28 -24.57
N ASN A 51 1.85 -12.34 -24.68
CA ASN A 51 2.06 -13.27 -23.57
C ASN A 51 3.36 -12.97 -22.85
N GLN A 52 3.33 -13.06 -21.52
CA GLN A 52 4.52 -12.99 -20.70
C GLN A 52 5.52 -14.09 -21.10
N GLY A 53 6.79 -13.72 -21.24
CA GLY A 53 7.87 -14.63 -21.63
C GLY A 53 8.13 -14.72 -23.14
N ASP A 54 7.21 -14.23 -23.97
CA ASP A 54 7.42 -14.22 -25.43
C ASP A 54 8.61 -13.34 -25.81
N GLN A 55 9.31 -13.69 -26.89
CA GLN A 55 10.42 -12.90 -27.45
C GLN A 55 9.95 -11.93 -28.55
N THR A 56 8.74 -11.41 -28.39
CA THR A 56 8.17 -10.42 -29.30
C THR A 56 8.50 -9.01 -28.82
N SER A 57 8.68 -8.06 -29.73
CA SER A 57 9.17 -6.70 -29.41
C SER A 57 8.29 -5.58 -29.98
N GLU A 58 7.15 -5.90 -30.59
CA GLU A 58 6.24 -4.89 -31.13
C GLU A 58 5.62 -4.04 -30.02
N VAL A 59 5.33 -2.79 -30.36
CA VAL A 59 4.75 -1.77 -29.48
C VAL A 59 3.30 -1.55 -29.89
N PHE A 60 2.41 -1.45 -28.91
CA PHE A 60 0.98 -1.33 -29.13
C PHE A 60 0.45 -0.04 -28.51
N PHE A 61 -0.26 0.75 -29.32
CA PHE A 61 -0.89 2.00 -28.92
C PHE A 61 -2.40 1.78 -28.80
N ILE A 62 -2.95 1.98 -27.61
CA ILE A 62 -4.38 1.76 -27.36
C ILE A 62 -5.15 2.98 -27.87
N ILE A 63 -6.05 2.75 -28.82
CA ILE A 63 -6.86 3.79 -29.47
C ILE A 63 -8.27 3.84 -28.88
N ALA A 64 -8.86 2.68 -28.59
CA ALA A 64 -10.16 2.54 -27.95
C ALA A 64 -10.22 1.22 -27.16
N GLY A 65 -11.02 1.16 -26.11
CA GLY A 65 -11.19 -0.02 -25.27
C GLY A 65 -10.35 0.01 -24.00
N LYS A 66 -10.21 -1.14 -23.35
CA LYS A 66 -9.51 -1.30 -22.07
C LYS A 66 -8.80 -2.65 -22.03
N VAL A 67 -7.55 -2.65 -21.55
CA VAL A 67 -6.77 -3.88 -21.36
C VAL A 67 -6.23 -3.99 -19.93
N GLU A 68 -6.11 -5.22 -19.46
CA GLU A 68 -5.41 -5.58 -18.24
C GLU A 68 -3.98 -6.03 -18.55
N VAL A 69 -3.03 -5.58 -17.74
CA VAL A 69 -1.65 -6.06 -17.72
C VAL A 69 -1.54 -7.04 -16.56
N ARG A 70 -1.15 -8.28 -16.86
CA ARG A 70 -1.01 -9.36 -15.88
C ARG A 70 0.42 -9.89 -15.79
N VAL A 71 0.92 -10.05 -14.58
CA VAL A 71 2.23 -10.67 -14.30
C VAL A 71 1.99 -11.90 -13.45
N ASN A 72 2.46 -13.07 -13.91
CA ASN A 72 2.24 -14.35 -13.24
C ASN A 72 0.76 -14.60 -12.91
N GLY A 73 -0.13 -14.24 -13.83
CA GLY A 73 -1.59 -14.38 -13.69
C GLY A 73 -2.29 -13.32 -12.85
N LYS A 74 -1.57 -12.47 -12.10
CA LYS A 74 -2.15 -11.40 -11.29
C LYS A 74 -2.28 -10.11 -12.10
N VAL A 75 -3.41 -9.42 -12.00
CA VAL A 75 -3.60 -8.08 -12.59
C VAL A 75 -2.73 -7.08 -11.83
N VAL A 76 -1.79 -6.45 -12.52
CA VAL A 76 -0.88 -5.44 -11.94
C VAL A 76 -1.22 -4.02 -12.38
N ALA A 77 -1.93 -3.87 -13.51
CA ALA A 77 -2.41 -2.58 -13.97
C ALA A 77 -3.52 -2.71 -15.00
N ASN A 78 -4.29 -1.63 -15.15
CA ASN A 78 -5.18 -1.41 -16.30
C ASN A 78 -4.53 -0.38 -17.24
N ARG A 79 -4.85 -0.47 -18.53
CA ARG A 79 -4.43 0.48 -19.57
C ARG A 79 -5.63 0.88 -20.41
N PHE A 80 -5.60 2.14 -20.86
CA PHE A 80 -6.73 2.82 -21.49
C PHE A 80 -6.27 3.53 -22.77
N PRO A 81 -7.19 4.13 -23.54
CA PRO A 81 -6.82 4.92 -24.70
C PRO A 81 -5.83 6.03 -24.34
N GLY A 82 -4.78 6.17 -25.14
CA GLY A 82 -3.66 7.08 -24.85
C GLY A 82 -2.50 6.46 -24.06
N ASP A 83 -2.61 5.18 -23.67
CA ASP A 83 -1.52 4.39 -23.12
C ASP A 83 -0.84 3.49 -24.17
N THR A 84 0.45 3.23 -23.94
CA THR A 84 1.26 2.25 -24.69
C THR A 84 1.51 1.01 -23.85
N VAL A 85 1.55 -0.15 -24.52
CA VAL A 85 2.04 -1.41 -23.96
C VAL A 85 3.06 -2.07 -24.88
N GLY A 86 3.94 -2.89 -24.31
CA GLY A 86 4.97 -3.62 -25.05
C GLY A 86 6.23 -2.81 -25.35
N GLU A 87 6.30 -1.55 -24.94
CA GLU A 87 7.43 -0.65 -25.19
C GLU A 87 8.74 -1.11 -24.54
N MET A 88 8.67 -1.85 -23.42
CA MET A 88 9.87 -2.32 -22.72
C MET A 88 10.71 -3.27 -23.57
N ALA A 89 10.06 -4.21 -24.27
CA ALA A 89 10.74 -5.15 -25.16
C ALA A 89 11.22 -4.49 -26.46
N ALA A 90 10.71 -3.30 -26.80
CA ALA A 90 11.25 -2.51 -27.91
C ALA A 90 12.50 -1.71 -27.49
N ILE A 91 12.58 -1.26 -26.23
CA ILE A 91 13.75 -0.54 -25.70
C ILE A 91 14.92 -1.49 -25.46
N GLU A 92 14.65 -2.67 -24.90
CA GLU A 92 15.64 -3.71 -24.64
C GLU A 92 15.19 -5.01 -25.32
N PRO A 93 15.53 -5.21 -26.61
CA PRO A 93 15.07 -6.36 -27.39
C PRO A 93 15.54 -7.71 -26.85
N SER A 94 16.58 -7.75 -26.02
CA SER A 94 17.02 -8.99 -25.38
C SER A 94 16.11 -9.45 -24.23
N GLN A 95 15.22 -8.59 -23.74
CA GLN A 95 14.31 -8.93 -22.66
C GLN A 95 13.02 -9.56 -23.20
N PRO A 96 12.58 -10.70 -22.63
CA PRO A 96 11.26 -11.25 -22.95
C PRO A 96 10.15 -10.34 -22.43
N ARG A 97 8.92 -10.52 -22.94
CA ARG A 97 7.74 -9.80 -22.48
C ARG A 97 7.56 -9.92 -20.95
N ALA A 98 7.59 -8.79 -20.27
CA ALA A 98 7.50 -8.74 -18.80
C ALA A 98 6.11 -9.10 -18.23
N ALA A 99 5.06 -9.03 -19.04
CA ALA A 99 3.68 -9.24 -18.63
C ALA A 99 2.82 -9.71 -19.82
N SER A 100 1.73 -10.39 -19.52
CA SER A 100 0.67 -10.63 -20.50
C SER A 100 -0.27 -9.43 -20.58
N VAL A 101 -0.83 -9.16 -21.76
CA VAL A 101 -1.82 -8.09 -21.95
C VAL A 101 -3.09 -8.66 -22.57
N ILE A 102 -4.21 -8.44 -21.87
CA ILE A 102 -5.50 -9.07 -22.16
C ILE A 102 -6.58 -7.98 -22.23
N PRO A 103 -7.31 -7.83 -23.34
CA PRO A 103 -8.45 -6.93 -23.42
C PRO A 103 -9.56 -7.34 -22.46
N VAL A 104 -10.11 -6.37 -21.72
CA VAL A 104 -11.29 -6.55 -20.86
C VAL A 104 -12.57 -6.37 -21.67
N GLU A 105 -12.49 -5.57 -22.73
CA GLU A 105 -13.51 -5.32 -23.73
C GLU A 105 -12.85 -5.28 -25.12
N ASP A 106 -13.65 -5.29 -26.19
CA ASP A 106 -13.13 -5.16 -27.55
C ASP A 106 -12.29 -3.89 -27.69
N THR A 107 -11.02 -4.07 -28.04
CA THR A 107 -10.02 -3.01 -28.00
C THR A 107 -9.45 -2.78 -29.40
N VAL A 108 -9.39 -1.51 -29.81
CA VAL A 108 -8.75 -1.09 -31.06
C VAL A 108 -7.39 -0.51 -30.73
N LEU A 109 -6.37 -0.94 -31.48
CA LEU A 109 -5.00 -0.57 -31.23
C LEU A 109 -4.19 -0.45 -32.53
N ILE A 110 -3.07 0.25 -32.47
CA ILE A 110 -2.05 0.23 -33.53
C ILE A 110 -0.87 -0.58 -33.04
N LYS A 111 -0.50 -1.61 -33.81
CA LYS A 111 0.72 -2.40 -33.64
C LYS A 111 1.84 -1.81 -34.49
N VAL A 112 2.98 -1.52 -33.89
CA VAL A 112 4.18 -1.00 -34.56
C VAL A 112 5.35 -1.95 -34.28
N SER A 113 6.11 -2.34 -35.30
CA SER A 113 7.31 -3.16 -35.09
C SER A 113 8.37 -2.39 -34.30
N GLU A 114 9.28 -3.11 -33.62
CA GLU A 114 10.38 -2.48 -32.90
C GLU A 114 11.23 -1.58 -33.81
N ALA A 115 11.58 -2.08 -35.01
CA ALA A 115 12.37 -1.33 -35.98
C ALA A 115 11.70 -0.01 -36.42
N GLU A 116 10.40 -0.03 -36.73
CA GLU A 116 9.67 1.18 -37.13
C GLU A 116 9.47 2.15 -35.97
N PHE A 117 9.23 1.62 -34.77
CA PHE A 117 9.13 2.42 -33.55
C PHE A 117 10.46 3.11 -33.22
N SER A 118 11.58 2.37 -33.31
CA SER A 118 12.92 2.89 -33.10
C SER A 118 13.28 3.96 -34.11
N ALA A 119 13.03 3.71 -35.41
CA ALA A 119 13.24 4.69 -36.47
C ALA A 119 12.39 5.97 -36.29
N ALA A 120 11.15 5.85 -35.81
CA ALA A 120 10.34 7.01 -35.45
C ALA A 120 10.93 7.75 -34.23
N ALA A 121 11.36 7.04 -33.20
CA ALA A 121 11.91 7.63 -31.99
C ALA A 121 13.29 8.28 -32.20
N GLU A 122 14.09 7.83 -33.17
CA GLU A 122 15.33 8.51 -33.59
C GLU A 122 15.07 9.89 -34.19
N GLN A 123 13.97 10.05 -34.93
CA GLN A 123 13.56 11.35 -35.48
C GLN A 123 12.92 12.26 -34.43
N PHE A 124 12.35 11.68 -33.38
CA PHE A 124 11.73 12.39 -32.26
C PHE A 124 12.33 11.93 -30.91
N PRO A 125 13.58 12.30 -30.57
CA PRO A 125 14.31 11.72 -29.44
C PRO A 125 13.66 11.88 -28.06
N ASP A 126 12.77 12.86 -27.89
CA ASP A 126 12.08 13.06 -26.63
C ASP A 126 11.03 11.96 -26.35
N VAL A 127 10.65 11.17 -27.35
CA VAL A 127 9.90 9.92 -27.17
C VAL A 127 10.61 9.04 -26.14
N TRP A 128 11.93 8.87 -26.26
CA TRP A 128 12.73 8.11 -25.28
C TRP A 128 12.65 8.71 -23.88
N ARG A 129 12.71 10.05 -23.76
CA ARG A 129 12.57 10.73 -22.47
C ARG A 129 11.20 10.48 -21.85
N ARG A 130 10.13 10.46 -22.65
CA ARG A 130 8.76 10.21 -22.17
C ARG A 130 8.58 8.78 -21.70
N ILE A 131 9.13 7.82 -22.44
CA ILE A 131 9.12 6.41 -22.03
C ILE A 131 9.93 6.22 -20.76
N ALA A 132 11.15 6.76 -20.69
CA ALA A 132 11.98 6.71 -19.49
C ALA A 132 11.25 7.30 -18.28
N ALA A 133 10.59 8.45 -18.45
CA ALA A 133 9.79 9.06 -17.39
C ALA A 133 8.57 8.19 -16.99
N ALA A 134 7.93 7.51 -17.94
CA ALA A 134 6.83 6.59 -17.67
C ALA A 134 7.30 5.34 -16.90
N LEU A 135 8.42 4.74 -17.31
CA LEU A 135 9.02 3.60 -16.62
C LEU A 135 9.51 3.97 -15.22
N ALA A 136 10.15 5.14 -15.06
CA ALA A 136 10.58 5.64 -13.76
C ALA A 136 9.40 5.86 -12.80
N ARG A 137 8.30 6.44 -13.27
CA ARG A 137 7.06 6.57 -12.48
C ARG A 137 6.53 5.20 -12.06
N ARG A 138 6.48 4.23 -12.97
CA ARG A 138 6.02 2.87 -12.66
C ARG A 138 6.93 2.17 -11.64
N LEU A 139 8.24 2.37 -11.72
CA LEU A 139 9.18 1.84 -10.73
C LEU A 139 8.96 2.50 -9.36
N ALA A 140 8.75 3.81 -9.32
CA ALA A 140 8.45 4.53 -8.08
C ALA A 140 7.11 4.07 -7.46
N GLU A 141 6.05 3.95 -8.26
CA GLU A 141 4.75 3.42 -7.84
C GLU A 141 4.87 1.98 -7.32
N ARG A 142 5.65 1.13 -8.00
CA ARG A 142 5.91 -0.24 -7.53
C ARG A 142 6.70 -0.25 -6.23
N ASN A 143 7.70 0.61 -6.05
CA ASN A 143 8.43 0.73 -4.80
C ASN A 143 7.57 1.25 -3.65
N HIS A 144 6.57 2.09 -3.94
CA HIS A 144 5.60 2.54 -2.94
C HIS A 144 4.64 1.42 -2.51
N LEU A 145 4.26 0.50 -3.42
CA LEU A 145 3.45 -0.70 -3.11
C LEU A 145 4.26 -1.85 -2.50
N VAL A 146 5.59 -1.82 -2.66
CA VAL A 146 6.54 -2.72 -1.96
C VAL A 146 6.88 -2.15 -0.58
N THR A 147 6.14 -1.13 -0.12
CA THR A 147 6.17 -0.51 1.22
C THR A 147 7.46 -0.79 1.95
N ALA A 148 8.46 0.08 1.68
CA ALA A 148 9.72 0.24 2.39
C ALA A 148 9.97 -0.87 3.40
N GLN A 149 10.82 -1.84 3.07
CA GLN A 149 11.33 -2.87 3.99
C GLN A 149 11.55 -2.20 5.36
N ARG A 150 10.56 -2.31 6.25
CA ARG A 150 10.56 -1.55 7.50
C ARG A 150 11.68 -2.19 8.28
N GLU A 151 12.84 -1.53 8.35
CA GLU A 151 14.01 -2.08 9.05
C GLU A 151 13.68 -2.39 10.52
N ARG A 152 12.60 -1.79 11.05
CA ARG A 152 12.07 -2.03 12.39
C ARG A 152 10.55 -2.16 12.37
N VAL A 153 10.04 -3.09 13.16
CA VAL A 153 8.60 -3.29 13.41
C VAL A 153 8.06 -2.12 14.23
N ARG A 154 7.12 -1.34 13.71
CA ARG A 154 6.54 -0.21 14.42
C ARG A 154 5.45 -0.69 15.39
N VAL A 155 5.70 -0.48 16.68
CA VAL A 155 4.79 -0.86 17.78
C VAL A 155 4.20 0.40 18.39
N PHE A 156 2.92 0.61 18.18
CA PHE A 156 2.19 1.74 18.75
C PHE A 156 1.75 1.41 20.18
N ILE A 157 2.04 2.30 21.13
CA ILE A 157 1.72 2.12 22.54
C ILE A 157 0.72 3.18 22.97
N MET A 158 -0.47 2.72 23.37
CA MET A 158 -1.58 3.54 23.87
C MET A 158 -1.66 3.39 25.38
N SER A 159 -1.73 4.50 26.09
CA SER A 159 -1.89 4.49 27.53
C SER A 159 -2.53 5.79 28.01
N SER A 160 -3.00 5.78 29.25
CA SER A 160 -3.28 7.02 29.97
C SER A 160 -1.99 7.75 30.37
N VAL A 161 -2.13 8.99 30.86
CA VAL A 161 -0.98 9.77 31.36
C VAL A 161 -0.44 9.18 32.67
N GLU A 162 -1.30 8.55 33.44
CA GLU A 162 -1.01 7.87 34.70
C GLU A 162 -0.14 6.61 34.47
N ALA A 163 -0.31 5.95 33.32
CA ALA A 163 0.45 4.77 32.91
C ALA A 163 1.79 5.08 32.21
N LEU A 164 2.16 6.34 32.01
CA LEU A 164 3.43 6.71 31.35
C LEU A 164 4.69 6.05 31.95
N PRO A 165 4.83 5.86 33.28
CA PRO A 165 5.98 5.16 33.84
C PRO A 165 6.12 3.71 33.34
N ILE A 166 4.99 3.05 33.05
CA ILE A 166 4.95 1.67 32.52
C ILE A 166 5.37 1.69 31.05
N VAL A 167 4.87 2.68 30.29
CA VAL A 167 5.22 2.88 28.87
C VAL A 167 6.71 3.16 28.69
N ASP A 168 7.30 4.03 29.52
CA ASP A 168 8.73 4.32 29.45
C ASP A 168 9.59 3.07 29.73
N LEU A 169 9.14 2.21 30.66
CA LEU A 169 9.80 0.92 30.90
C LEU A 169 9.65 -0.04 29.72
N LEU A 170 8.49 -0.06 29.06
CA LEU A 170 8.25 -0.88 27.87
C LEU A 170 9.19 -0.47 26.73
N ILE A 171 9.28 0.84 26.45
CA ILE A 171 10.19 1.40 25.45
C ILE A 171 11.65 1.04 25.80
N LYS A 172 12.03 1.16 27.08
CA LYS A 172 13.36 0.80 27.54
C LYS A 172 13.68 -0.68 27.33
N GLN A 173 12.73 -1.57 27.61
CA GLN A 173 12.87 -3.02 27.39
C GLN A 173 13.00 -3.38 25.91
N PHE A 174 12.42 -2.57 25.02
CA PHE A 174 12.50 -2.77 23.57
C PHE A 174 13.69 -2.06 22.91
N ALA A 175 14.57 -1.39 23.66
CA ALA A 175 15.66 -0.57 23.10
C ALA A 175 16.67 -1.35 22.25
N HIS A 176 16.79 -2.67 22.46
CA HIS A 176 17.68 -3.56 21.71
C HIS A 176 16.96 -4.51 20.74
N ASP A 177 15.63 -4.37 20.64
CA ASP A 177 14.81 -5.15 19.72
C ASP A 177 14.75 -4.45 18.34
N PRO A 178 14.41 -5.16 17.26
CA PRO A 178 14.16 -4.56 15.95
C PRO A 178 12.82 -3.83 15.91
N PHE A 179 12.46 -3.15 16.99
CA PHE A 179 11.18 -2.46 17.16
C PHE A 179 11.38 -0.95 17.12
N LEU A 180 10.43 -0.25 16.53
CA LEU A 180 10.22 1.18 16.72
C LEU A 180 9.00 1.34 17.62
N ALA A 181 9.23 1.37 18.93
CA ALA A 181 8.19 1.58 19.93
C ALA A 181 7.84 3.07 20.01
N VAL A 182 6.62 3.44 19.61
CA VAL A 182 6.13 4.82 19.65
C VAL A 182 5.01 4.91 20.66
N ALA A 183 5.20 5.75 21.67
CA ALA A 183 4.18 6.05 22.65
C ALA A 183 3.44 7.33 22.28
N TRP A 184 2.12 7.25 22.28
CA TRP A 184 1.29 8.43 22.11
C TRP A 184 1.10 9.13 23.46
N LYS A 185 1.92 10.16 23.72
CA LYS A 185 1.97 10.83 25.03
C LYS A 185 0.93 11.97 25.18
N ASN A 186 0.20 12.29 24.11
CA ASN A 186 -0.71 13.44 24.05
C ASN A 186 -2.16 12.96 23.91
N GLY A 187 -2.90 12.91 25.02
CA GLY A 187 -4.30 12.45 25.03
C GLY A 187 -5.17 13.16 23.97
N VAL A 188 -5.81 12.36 23.11
CA VAL A 188 -6.46 12.77 21.84
C VAL A 188 -7.73 13.62 22.01
N PHE A 189 -8.25 13.79 23.22
CA PHE A 189 -9.52 14.50 23.44
C PHE A 189 -9.40 15.84 24.18
N ARG A 190 -8.29 16.58 24.00
CA ARG A 190 -8.20 17.99 24.41
C ARG A 190 -8.48 18.94 23.24
N ALA A 191 -9.74 18.95 22.79
CA ALA A 191 -10.54 19.98 22.10
C ALA A 191 -9.89 21.07 21.18
N SER A 192 -8.61 21.06 20.81
CA SER A 192 -8.02 22.18 20.06
C SER A 192 -6.78 21.89 19.21
N GLN A 193 -6.11 20.74 19.32
CA GLN A 193 -4.97 20.42 18.44
C GLN A 193 -4.96 18.92 18.11
N TYR A 194 -5.21 18.64 16.83
CA TYR A 194 -5.12 17.37 16.09
C TYR A 194 -6.25 16.34 16.27
N THR A 195 -6.87 16.03 15.13
CA THR A 195 -8.12 15.29 14.93
C THR A 195 -7.85 13.85 14.49
N LEU A 196 -8.89 13.02 14.47
CA LEU A 196 -8.92 11.61 14.03
C LEU A 196 -7.93 11.24 12.90
N ASP A 197 -7.65 12.15 11.96
CA ASP A 197 -6.70 11.99 10.86
C ASP A 197 -5.27 11.58 11.29
N GLU A 198 -4.75 12.12 12.40
CA GLU A 198 -3.41 11.72 12.89
C GLU A 198 -3.42 10.31 13.47
N LEU A 199 -4.51 9.96 14.15
CA LEU A 199 -4.71 8.62 14.69
C LEU A 199 -4.87 7.59 13.54
N GLU A 200 -5.56 7.97 12.47
CA GLU A 200 -5.68 7.19 11.25
C GLU A 200 -4.32 7.01 10.55
N ALA A 201 -3.52 8.08 10.44
CA ALA A 201 -2.16 7.99 9.89
C ALA A 201 -1.26 7.04 10.69
N GLU A 202 -1.29 7.14 12.03
CA GLU A 202 -0.55 6.23 12.91
C GLU A 202 -1.02 4.79 12.79
N LEU A 203 -2.32 4.57 12.63
CA LEU A 203 -2.92 3.26 12.46
C LEU A 203 -2.54 2.62 11.11
N ASP A 204 -2.40 3.43 10.06
CA ASP A 204 -1.87 2.97 8.78
C ASP A 204 -0.37 2.65 8.85
N ASP A 205 0.40 3.41 9.63
CA ASP A 205 1.85 3.22 9.77
C ASP A 205 2.25 2.14 10.79
N SER A 206 1.37 1.73 11.68
CA SER A 206 1.70 0.75 12.74
C SER A 206 1.58 -0.70 12.28
N ASP A 207 2.49 -1.56 12.77
CA ASP A 207 2.47 -3.02 12.56
C ASP A 207 1.76 -3.75 13.71
N PHE A 208 1.90 -3.21 14.92
CA PHE A 208 1.29 -3.71 16.15
C PHE A 208 0.79 -2.56 17.01
N ALA A 209 -0.20 -2.87 17.85
CA ALA A 209 -0.69 -1.97 18.88
C ALA A 209 -0.63 -2.65 20.25
N VAL A 210 -0.23 -1.89 21.27
CA VAL A 210 -0.21 -2.30 22.68
C VAL A 210 -0.99 -1.27 23.48
N ALA A 211 -2.11 -1.67 24.07
CA ALA A 211 -2.84 -0.86 25.03
C ALA A 211 -2.38 -1.22 26.45
N VAL A 212 -1.93 -0.25 27.23
CA VAL A 212 -1.60 -0.43 28.65
C VAL A 212 -2.83 -0.09 29.49
N ALA A 213 -3.50 -1.12 30.00
CA ALA A 213 -4.58 -0.96 30.95
C ALA A 213 -4.04 -0.52 32.30
N HIS A 214 -4.64 0.52 32.87
CA HIS A 214 -4.35 1.01 34.21
C HIS A 214 -5.67 1.43 34.87
N GLY A 215 -5.76 1.31 36.19
CA GLY A 215 -6.96 1.63 36.96
C GLY A 215 -7.12 3.13 37.15
N ASP A 216 -7.36 3.85 36.06
CA ASP A 216 -7.39 5.31 36.03
C ASP A 216 -8.73 5.89 36.45
N ASP A 217 -9.81 5.21 36.09
CA ASP A 217 -11.19 5.64 36.35
C ASP A 217 -11.89 4.64 37.28
N ILE A 218 -13.00 5.08 37.89
CA ILE A 218 -13.83 4.26 38.77
C ILE A 218 -15.19 4.01 38.09
N LEU A 219 -15.56 2.73 37.99
CA LEU A 219 -16.86 2.28 37.53
C LEU A 219 -17.72 1.88 38.74
N ILE A 220 -18.85 2.57 38.93
CA ILE A 220 -19.84 2.22 39.96
C ILE A 220 -20.85 1.25 39.34
N THR A 221 -20.91 0.01 39.86
CA THR A 221 -21.92 -0.98 39.45
C THR A 221 -22.60 -1.56 40.68
N ARG A 222 -23.92 -1.41 40.82
CA ARG A 222 -24.70 -2.01 41.92
C ARG A 222 -24.07 -1.74 43.30
N ASP A 223 -23.75 -0.48 43.56
CA ASP A 223 -23.13 0.04 44.80
C ASP A 223 -21.66 -0.37 45.06
N ASP A 224 -21.04 -1.14 44.16
CA ASP A 224 -19.60 -1.46 44.23
C ASP A 224 -18.79 -0.55 43.29
N GLU A 225 -17.67 -0.04 43.80
CA GLU A 225 -16.67 0.72 43.03
C GLU A 225 -15.58 -0.21 42.50
N TRP A 226 -15.36 -0.17 41.18
CA TRP A 226 -14.35 -0.98 40.51
C TRP A 226 -13.39 -0.10 39.73
N PRO A 227 -12.07 -0.28 39.84
CA PRO A 227 -11.14 0.39 38.95
C PRO A 227 -11.33 -0.11 37.52
N THR A 228 -11.30 0.80 36.55
CA THR A 228 -11.44 0.52 35.11
C THR A 228 -10.40 1.29 34.29
N ILE A 229 -10.21 0.84 33.05
CA ILE A 229 -9.43 1.56 32.05
C ILE A 229 -10.17 2.84 31.65
N ARG A 230 -9.41 3.89 31.36
CA ARG A 230 -9.90 5.13 30.76
C ARG A 230 -10.58 4.90 29.41
N ASP A 231 -11.72 5.56 29.19
CA ASP A 231 -12.56 5.39 27.97
C ASP A 231 -11.78 5.60 26.66
N ASN A 232 -10.92 6.61 26.60
CA ASN A 232 -10.15 6.91 25.38
C ASN A 232 -9.18 5.78 25.00
N VAL A 233 -8.58 5.11 25.99
CA VAL A 233 -7.66 3.99 25.73
C VAL A 233 -8.43 2.80 25.17
N ILE A 234 -9.65 2.55 25.65
CA ILE A 234 -10.54 1.52 25.12
C ILE A 234 -10.94 1.85 23.68
N LEU A 235 -11.30 3.10 23.40
CA LEU A 235 -11.69 3.56 22.06
C LEU A 235 -10.55 3.42 21.04
N GLU A 236 -9.37 3.94 21.37
CA GLU A 236 -8.16 3.85 20.54
C GLU A 236 -7.78 2.38 20.31
N PHE A 237 -7.79 1.56 21.36
CA PHE A 237 -7.52 0.14 21.24
C PHE A 237 -8.52 -0.58 20.33
N GLY A 238 -9.80 -0.26 20.45
CA GLY A 238 -10.84 -0.79 19.57
C GLY A 238 -10.61 -0.43 18.10
N LEU A 239 -10.21 0.81 17.82
CA LEU A 239 -9.89 1.28 16.47
C LEU A 239 -8.69 0.52 15.88
N PHE A 240 -7.59 0.43 16.63
CA PHE A 240 -6.40 -0.31 16.19
C PHE A 240 -6.69 -1.81 16.02
N MET A 241 -7.50 -2.40 16.89
CA MET A 241 -7.91 -3.79 16.75
C MET A 241 -8.77 -4.03 15.50
N GLY A 242 -9.68 -3.10 15.19
CA GLY A 242 -10.48 -3.16 13.97
C GLY A 242 -9.63 -3.17 12.71
N ARG A 243 -8.53 -2.41 12.69
CA ARG A 243 -7.60 -2.33 11.55
C ARG A 243 -6.58 -3.45 11.48
N LEU A 244 -5.86 -3.71 12.59
CA LEU A 244 -4.73 -4.64 12.64
C LEU A 244 -5.16 -6.09 12.92
N GLY A 245 -6.37 -6.27 13.47
CA GLY A 245 -6.89 -7.56 13.89
C GLY A 245 -6.34 -8.02 15.25
N ARG A 246 -7.05 -8.99 15.84
CA ARG A 246 -6.80 -9.50 17.20
C ARG A 246 -5.42 -10.14 17.43
N ARG A 247 -4.68 -10.48 16.37
CA ARG A 247 -3.34 -11.08 16.47
C ARG A 247 -2.22 -10.04 16.53
N ARG A 248 -2.53 -8.76 16.27
CA ARG A 248 -1.57 -7.65 16.20
C ARG A 248 -1.92 -6.50 17.16
N ALA A 249 -3.02 -6.61 17.90
CA ALA A 249 -3.42 -5.67 18.94
C ALA A 249 -3.45 -6.39 20.29
N PHE A 250 -2.62 -5.95 21.24
CA PHE A 250 -2.45 -6.57 22.55
C PHE A 250 -2.91 -5.65 23.66
N LEU A 251 -3.62 -6.20 24.65
CA LEU A 251 -4.01 -5.49 25.87
C LEU A 251 -3.13 -5.96 27.02
N MET A 252 -2.37 -5.05 27.63
CA MET A 252 -1.61 -5.33 28.86
C MET A 252 -2.46 -5.02 30.08
N GLU A 253 -2.60 -5.96 31.02
CA GLU A 253 -3.43 -5.79 32.22
C GLU A 253 -2.63 -5.95 33.53
N PRO A 254 -2.90 -5.15 34.58
CA PRO A 254 -2.19 -5.27 35.85
C PRO A 254 -2.56 -6.56 36.56
N ARG A 255 -1.57 -7.36 36.96
CA ARG A 255 -1.78 -8.63 37.68
C ARG A 255 -2.24 -8.45 39.12
N ASP A 256 -1.80 -7.37 39.76
CA ASP A 256 -1.98 -7.15 41.20
C ASP A 256 -3.21 -6.26 41.51
N VAL A 257 -4.00 -5.90 40.50
CA VAL A 257 -5.20 -5.05 40.62
C VAL A 257 -6.35 -5.75 39.91
N ASP A 258 -7.48 -5.93 40.61
CA ASP A 258 -8.69 -6.48 40.01
C ASP A 258 -9.38 -5.41 39.16
N LEU A 259 -8.99 -5.34 37.88
CA LEU A 259 -9.44 -4.33 36.94
C LEU A 259 -10.66 -4.82 36.18
N LYS A 260 -11.75 -4.06 36.23
CA LYS A 260 -12.98 -4.43 35.52
C LYS A 260 -12.90 -3.98 34.06
N LEU A 261 -12.70 -4.94 33.15
CA LEU A 261 -12.70 -4.70 31.70
C LEU A 261 -14.13 -4.70 31.13
N PRO A 262 -14.41 -3.91 30.07
CA PRO A 262 -15.64 -4.03 29.30
C PRO A 262 -15.88 -5.46 28.81
N SER A 263 -17.14 -5.91 28.83
CA SER A 263 -17.52 -7.27 28.40
C SER A 263 -17.11 -7.58 26.97
N ASP A 264 -17.05 -6.57 26.10
CA ASP A 264 -16.62 -6.71 24.70
C ASP A 264 -15.14 -7.11 24.56
N LEU A 265 -14.32 -6.90 25.60
CA LEU A 265 -12.90 -7.29 25.64
C LEU A 265 -12.66 -8.68 26.25
N ALA A 266 -13.70 -9.35 26.79
CA ALA A 266 -13.58 -10.61 27.53
C ALA A 266 -13.10 -11.83 26.70
N GLY A 267 -12.95 -11.67 25.37
CA GLY A 267 -12.46 -12.70 24.45
C GLY A 267 -11.07 -12.42 23.86
N LEU A 268 -10.35 -11.43 24.40
CA LEU A 268 -9.02 -11.04 23.93
C LEU A 268 -7.92 -11.73 24.71
N THR A 269 -6.80 -12.01 24.04
CA THR A 269 -5.58 -12.43 24.72
C THR A 269 -4.96 -11.21 25.39
N THR A 270 -5.05 -11.16 26.72
CA THR A 270 -4.38 -10.16 27.54
C THR A 270 -2.96 -10.59 27.89
N ILE A 271 -2.11 -9.60 28.20
CA ILE A 271 -0.73 -9.80 28.64
C ILE A 271 -0.62 -9.23 30.05
N PRO A 272 -0.64 -10.08 31.09
CA PRO A 272 -0.56 -9.60 32.47
C PRO A 272 0.82 -8.99 32.72
N TYR A 273 0.84 -7.80 33.34
CA TYR A 273 2.07 -7.13 33.76
C TYR A 273 2.06 -6.88 35.27
N ARG A 274 3.26 -6.70 35.82
CA ARG A 274 3.44 -6.27 37.20
C ARG A 274 4.29 -5.01 37.21
N TYR A 275 3.85 -4.01 37.96
CA TYR A 275 4.58 -2.76 38.13
C TYR A 275 4.62 -2.37 39.61
N VAL A 276 5.82 -2.19 40.12
CA VAL A 276 6.07 -1.68 41.48
C VAL A 276 7.03 -0.52 41.33
N LYS A 277 6.61 0.67 41.78
CA LYS A 277 7.44 1.88 41.70
C LYS A 277 8.72 1.69 42.51
N GLY A 278 9.88 1.87 41.87
CA GLY A 278 11.18 1.78 42.54
C GLY A 278 12.27 1.21 41.63
N LYS A 279 13.41 0.88 42.25
CA LYS A 279 14.61 0.37 41.55
C LYS A 279 14.37 -0.95 40.79
N ASP A 280 13.41 -1.74 41.24
CA ASP A 280 13.12 -3.07 40.69
C ASP A 280 11.98 -3.06 39.65
N ALA A 281 11.44 -1.89 39.30
CA ALA A 281 10.31 -1.76 38.37
C ALA A 281 10.57 -2.43 37.00
N GLU A 282 11.80 -2.28 36.50
CA GLU A 282 12.25 -2.89 35.25
C GLU A 282 12.26 -4.43 35.31
N HIS A 283 12.57 -5.00 36.47
CA HIS A 283 12.54 -6.44 36.68
C HIS A 283 11.10 -6.99 36.69
N TYR A 284 10.17 -6.26 37.32
CA TYR A 284 8.78 -6.70 37.43
C TYR A 284 8.02 -6.68 36.09
N ILE A 285 8.32 -5.73 35.21
CA ILE A 285 7.65 -5.60 33.91
C ILE A 285 8.29 -6.50 32.83
N ALA A 286 9.54 -6.94 33.01
CA ALA A 286 10.29 -7.71 32.03
C ALA A 286 9.56 -8.95 31.49
N PRO A 287 8.84 -9.76 32.30
CA PRO A 287 8.10 -10.92 31.78
C PRO A 287 7.02 -10.55 30.76
N ALA A 288 6.29 -9.46 30.98
CA ALA A 288 5.28 -8.99 30.04
C ALA A 288 5.90 -8.48 28.74
N CYS A 289 7.03 -7.77 28.83
CA CYS A 289 7.78 -7.30 27.67
C CYS A 289 8.36 -8.47 26.86
N ALA A 290 8.88 -9.50 27.52
CA ALA A 290 9.36 -10.71 26.87
C ALA A 290 8.25 -11.43 26.10
N ARG A 291 7.05 -11.51 26.69
CA ARG A 291 5.89 -12.11 26.02
C ARG A 291 5.45 -11.32 24.79
N LEU A 292 5.39 -9.98 24.90
CA LEU A 292 5.11 -9.11 23.75
C LEU A 292 6.13 -9.31 22.64
N ARG A 293 7.42 -9.31 22.97
CA ARG A 293 8.52 -9.52 22.03
C ARG A 293 8.37 -10.83 21.26
N GLU A 294 8.09 -11.93 21.94
CA GLU A 294 7.86 -13.23 21.30
C GLU A 294 6.72 -13.17 20.29
N LEU A 295 5.59 -12.58 20.66
CA LEU A 295 4.40 -12.48 19.81
C LEU A 295 4.65 -11.60 18.58
N ILE A 296 5.32 -10.46 18.79
CA ILE A 296 5.64 -9.48 17.73
C ILE A 296 6.63 -10.09 16.73
N LEU A 297 7.72 -10.71 17.21
CA LEU A 297 8.71 -11.35 16.35
C LEU A 297 8.14 -12.54 15.58
N ALA A 298 7.25 -13.32 16.20
CA ALA A 298 6.60 -14.46 15.54
C ALA A 298 5.66 -14.02 14.39
N ALA A 299 5.02 -12.86 14.52
CA ALA A 299 4.08 -12.36 13.52
C ALA A 299 4.75 -11.46 12.44
N GLY A 300 5.89 -10.84 12.74
CA GLY A 300 6.61 -9.97 11.81
C GLY A 300 5.86 -8.67 11.44
N PRO A 301 6.43 -7.80 10.60
CA PRO A 301 5.74 -6.58 10.13
C PRO A 301 4.43 -6.90 9.40
N LYS A 302 3.55 -5.90 9.27
CA LYS A 302 2.29 -6.02 8.51
C LYS A 302 2.58 -5.87 7.01
N ASP A 303 1.92 -6.69 6.19
CA ASP A 303 2.01 -6.68 4.72
C ASP A 303 1.40 -5.41 4.09
#